data_AF-A0AA89Q9G6-F1
#
_entry.id   AF-A0AA89Q9G6-F1
#
_cell.length_a   1.000
_cell.length_b   1.000
_cell.length_c   1.000
_cell.angle_alpha   90.00
_cell.angle_beta   90.00
_cell.angle_gamma   90.00
#
_symmetry.space_group_name_H-M   'P 1'
#
loop_
_entity.id
_entity.type
_entity.pdbx_description
1 polymer ?
#
loop_
_entity_poly.entity_id
_entity_poly.type
_entity_poly.pdbx_seq_one_letter_code
_entity_poly.pdbx_strand_id
1 'polypeptide(L)'
;MTELATQLGFSRSRVSRAVARQEFRGVLARSACPRDARAAHAAVTDQGTVLLGRLSGLYEVTVRDSLTRFHVRAEQLEVLVQHLQPLVDHVDRPLALSACTRRQRPATLDALPHSTGHR
;
A
#
# COMPACT_ATOMS: atom_id res chain seq x y z
N MET A 1 7.31 8.94 1.33
CA MET A 1 6.81 8.38 2.61
C MET A 1 5.32 8.02 2.60
N THR A 2 4.44 8.87 2.06
CA THR A 2 2.99 8.58 2.00
C THR A 2 2.68 7.29 1.25
N GLU A 3 3.24 7.13 0.04
CA GLU A 3 3.07 5.92 -0.77
C GLU A 3 3.52 4.66 -0.05
N LEU A 4 4.71 4.68 0.58
CA LEU A 4 5.22 3.58 1.38
C LEU A 4 4.28 3.22 2.54
N ALA A 5 3.64 4.21 3.16
CA ALA A 5 2.64 3.98 4.21
C ALA A 5 1.37 3.31 3.67
N THR A 6 0.91 3.73 2.48
CA THR A 6 -0.22 3.12 1.78
C THR A 6 0.09 1.67 1.40
N GLN A 7 1.22 1.40 0.75
CA GLN A 7 1.61 0.06 0.31
C GLN A 7 1.81 -0.92 1.47
N LEU A 8 2.28 -0.43 2.63
CA LEU A 8 2.47 -1.27 3.82
C LEU A 8 1.22 -1.39 4.71
N GLY A 9 0.11 -0.73 4.37
CA GLY A 9 -1.08 -0.66 5.22
C GLY A 9 -0.81 -0.03 6.61
N PHE A 10 0.21 0.82 6.71
CA PHE A 10 0.66 1.41 7.98
C PHE A 10 0.37 2.91 8.05
N SER A 11 0.27 3.45 9.26
CA SER A 11 0.21 4.91 9.42
C SER A 11 1.53 5.56 9.01
N ARG A 12 1.47 6.81 8.49
CA ARG A 12 2.65 7.60 8.13
C ARG A 12 3.66 7.72 9.28
N SER A 13 3.17 7.90 10.51
CA SER A 13 4.03 7.96 11.70
C SER A 13 4.70 6.62 12.01
N ARG A 14 4.03 5.48 11.79
CA ARG A 14 4.63 4.15 11.94
C ARG A 14 5.74 3.92 10.91
N VAL A 15 5.49 4.27 9.64
CA VAL A 15 6.51 4.18 8.58
C VAL A 15 7.69 5.10 8.87
N SER A 16 7.45 6.35 9.23
CA SER A 16 8.54 7.30 9.57
C SER A 16 9.47 6.75 10.66
N ARG A 17 8.90 6.18 11.74
CA ARG A 17 9.68 5.53 12.81
C ARG A 17 10.40 4.27 12.34
N ALA A 18 9.78 3.47 11.48
CA ALA A 18 10.41 2.28 10.92
C ALA A 18 11.60 2.66 10.04
N VAL A 19 11.43 3.65 9.16
CA VAL A 19 12.50 4.18 8.31
C VAL A 19 13.63 4.75 9.15
N ALA A 20 13.34 5.58 10.16
CA ALA A 20 14.38 6.13 11.04
C ALA A 20 15.23 5.05 11.72
N ARG A 21 14.60 3.92 12.14
CA ARG A 21 15.36 2.78 12.69
C ARG A 21 16.26 2.11 11.67
N GLN A 22 15.82 1.99 10.42
CA GLN A 22 16.64 1.40 9.36
C GLN A 22 17.74 2.36 8.87
N GLU A 23 17.48 3.67 8.89
CA GLU A 23 18.49 4.71 8.69
C GLU A 23 19.58 4.64 9.76
N PHE A 24 19.20 4.48 11.03
CA PHE A 24 20.16 4.27 12.12
C PHE A 24 21.03 3.03 11.92
N ARG A 25 20.50 1.98 11.27
CA ARG A 25 21.24 0.76 10.92
C ARG A 25 22.04 0.89 9.62
N GLY A 26 21.96 2.02 8.92
CA GLY A 26 22.66 2.29 7.67
C GLY A 26 22.12 1.54 6.45
N VAL A 27 20.95 0.89 6.54
CA VAL A 27 20.38 0.08 5.44
C VAL A 27 19.35 0.82 4.60
N LEU A 28 18.84 1.94 5.11
CA LEU A 28 18.02 2.90 4.36
C LEU A 28 18.61 4.30 4.50
N ALA A 29 18.26 5.20 3.59
CA ALA A 29 18.52 6.63 3.67
C ALA A 29 17.31 7.42 3.13
N ARG A 30 17.01 8.58 3.72
CA ARG A 30 16.08 9.53 3.12
C ARG A 30 16.74 10.27 1.97
N SER A 31 16.07 10.26 0.81
CA SER A 31 16.48 11.04 -0.35
C SER A 31 15.42 12.08 -0.70
N ALA A 32 15.87 13.26 -1.13
CA ALA A 32 14.98 14.28 -1.67
C ALA A 32 14.33 13.80 -2.97
N CYS A 33 13.09 14.19 -3.21
CA CYS A 33 12.46 13.95 -4.51
C CYS A 33 12.87 15.05 -5.49
N PRO A 34 13.41 14.71 -6.69
CA PRO A 34 13.82 15.71 -7.67
C PRO A 34 12.65 16.49 -8.27
N ARG A 35 11.41 16.02 -8.11
CA ARG A 35 10.19 16.63 -8.66
C ARG A 35 9.38 17.43 -7.62
N ASP A 36 9.65 17.23 -6.33
CA ASP A 36 8.94 17.88 -5.24
C ASP A 36 9.86 18.04 -4.03
N ALA A 37 10.30 19.27 -3.78
CA ALA A 37 11.18 19.60 -2.66
C ALA A 37 10.56 19.30 -1.28
N ARG A 38 9.24 19.12 -1.20
CA ARG A 38 8.52 18.77 0.05
C ARG A 38 8.45 17.26 0.28
N ALA A 39 8.78 16.45 -0.72
CA ALA A 39 8.70 14.99 -0.64
C ALA A 39 10.06 14.36 -0.30
N ALA A 40 10.01 13.34 0.55
CA ALA A 40 11.14 12.48 0.88
C ALA A 40 10.83 11.01 0.56
N HIS A 41 11.76 10.36 -0.12
CA HIS A 41 11.74 8.93 -0.42
C HIS A 41 12.64 8.18 0.57
N ALA A 42 12.36 6.90 0.78
CA ALA A 42 13.31 6.01 1.42
C ALA A 42 14.05 5.26 0.31
N ALA A 43 15.36 5.44 0.25
CA ALA A 43 16.25 4.73 -0.64
C ALA A 43 16.93 3.60 0.14
N VAL A 44 17.05 2.44 -0.49
CA VAL A 44 17.89 1.35 0.02
C VAL A 44 19.34 1.71 -0.25
N THR A 45 20.19 1.63 0.77
CA THR A 45 21.63 1.89 0.62
C THR A 45 22.33 0.67 0.02
N ASP A 46 23.58 0.81 -0.42
CA ASP A 46 24.38 -0.33 -0.88
C ASP A 46 24.51 -1.42 0.20
N GLN A 47 24.71 -1.00 1.45
CA GLN A 47 24.71 -1.92 2.59
C GLN A 47 23.36 -2.64 2.75
N GLY A 48 22.25 -1.93 2.56
CA GLY A 48 20.91 -2.51 2.55
C GLY A 48 20.72 -3.54 1.44
N THR A 49 21.21 -3.24 0.23
CA THR A 49 21.16 -4.15 -0.91
C THR A 49 21.98 -5.42 -0.67
N VAL A 50 23.21 -5.28 -0.13
CA VAL A 50 24.03 -6.44 0.27
C VAL A 50 23.34 -7.27 1.34
N LEU A 51 22.72 -6.63 2.33
CA LEU A 51 21.97 -7.32 3.38
C LEU A 51 20.79 -8.11 2.79
N LEU A 52 20.01 -7.50 1.88
CA LEU A 52 18.90 -8.17 1.21
C LEU A 52 19.38 -9.38 0.40
N GLY A 53 20.49 -9.25 -0.33
CA GLY A 53 21.09 -10.36 -1.07
C GLY A 53 21.55 -11.52 -0.18
N ARG A 54 22.04 -11.24 1.03
CA ARG A 54 22.40 -12.28 2.01
C ARG A 54 21.18 -12.97 2.62
N LEU A 55 20.07 -12.25 2.75
CA LEU A 55 18.87 -12.75 3.43
C LEU A 55 17.86 -13.41 2.50
N SER A 56 17.87 -13.12 1.20
CA SER A 56 16.87 -13.60 0.24
C SER A 56 16.73 -15.13 0.26
N GLY A 57 17.85 -15.86 0.15
CA GLY A 57 17.83 -17.33 0.18
C GLY A 57 17.31 -17.89 1.51
N LEU A 58 17.72 -17.31 2.63
CA LEU A 58 17.22 -17.73 3.96
C LEU A 58 15.73 -17.47 4.10
N TYR A 59 15.25 -16.31 3.62
CA TYR A 59 13.84 -15.95 3.64
C TYR A 59 13.01 -16.94 2.82
N GLU A 60 13.42 -17.25 1.59
CA GLU A 60 12.74 -18.22 0.74
C GLU A 60 12.64 -19.60 1.38
N VAL A 61 13.75 -20.11 1.93
CA VAL A 61 13.76 -21.41 2.64
C VAL A 61 12.84 -21.38 3.85
N THR A 62 12.88 -20.31 4.64
CA THR A 62 12.07 -20.19 5.86
C THR A 62 10.58 -20.11 5.54
N VAL A 63 10.20 -19.33 4.53
CA VAL A 63 8.79 -19.21 4.10
C VAL A 63 8.30 -20.54 3.56
N ARG A 64 9.10 -21.19 2.70
CA ARG A 64 8.77 -22.52 2.17
C ARG A 64 8.59 -23.53 3.28
N ASP A 65 9.54 -23.65 4.20
CA ASP A 65 9.46 -24.57 5.34
C ASP A 65 8.18 -24.32 6.15
N SER A 66 7.93 -23.06 6.50
CA SER A 66 6.76 -22.66 7.29
C SER A 66 5.44 -23.04 6.61
N LEU A 67 5.35 -22.93 5.28
CA LEU A 67 4.17 -23.34 4.53
C LEU A 67 4.06 -24.86 4.37
N THR A 68 5.18 -25.57 4.16
CA THR A 68 5.19 -27.03 4.02
C THR A 68 4.85 -27.77 5.31
N ARG A 69 5.03 -27.15 6.48
CA ARG A 69 4.57 -27.68 7.77
C ARG A 69 3.06 -27.96 7.82
N PHE A 70 2.28 -27.29 6.98
CA PHE A 70 0.83 -27.50 6.90
C PHE A 70 0.45 -28.69 5.99
N HIS A 71 1.41 -29.44 5.45
CA HIS A 71 1.19 -30.55 4.51
C HIS A 71 0.31 -30.15 3.31
N VAL A 72 0.42 -28.91 2.84
CA VAL A 72 -0.34 -28.37 1.72
C VAL A 72 0.33 -28.79 0.41
N ARG A 73 -0.41 -29.46 -0.48
CA ARG A 73 0.06 -29.79 -1.83
C ARG A 73 0.04 -28.55 -2.73
N ALA A 74 0.83 -28.55 -3.81
CA ALA A 74 0.91 -27.43 -4.73
C ALA A 74 -0.47 -27.00 -5.26
N GLU A 75 -1.32 -27.96 -5.61
CA GLU A 75 -2.65 -27.70 -6.15
C GLU A 75 -3.58 -27.05 -5.11
N GLN A 76 -3.43 -27.41 -3.83
CA GLN A 76 -4.20 -26.80 -2.74
C GLN A 76 -3.75 -25.36 -2.48
N LEU A 77 -2.45 -25.08 -2.63
CA LEU A 77 -1.91 -23.74 -2.52
C LEU A 77 -2.40 -22.85 -3.67
N GLU A 78 -2.45 -23.38 -4.90
CA GLU A 78 -2.99 -22.66 -6.06
C GLU A 78 -4.45 -22.28 -5.86
N VAL A 79 -5.28 -23.22 -5.40
CA VAL A 79 -6.71 -22.96 -5.08
C VAL A 79 -6.84 -21.91 -3.98
N LEU A 80 -6.01 -21.99 -2.93
CA LEU A 80 -6.02 -20.99 -1.85
C LEU A 80 -5.66 -19.60 -2.37
N VAL A 81 -4.60 -19.48 -3.17
CA VAL A 81 -4.20 -18.22 -3.80
C VAL A 81 -5.32 -17.68 -4.67
N GLN A 82 -5.93 -18.52 -5.52
CA GLN A 82 -7.04 -18.13 -6.38
C GLN A 82 -8.22 -17.55 -5.60
N HIS A 83 -8.57 -18.14 -4.46
CA HIS A 83 -9.70 -17.68 -3.64
C HIS A 83 -9.36 -16.48 -2.75
N LEU A 84 -8.11 -16.33 -2.31
CA LEU A 84 -7.69 -15.21 -1.47
C LEU A 84 -7.33 -13.96 -2.30
N GLN A 85 -6.91 -14.11 -3.56
CA GLN A 85 -6.48 -12.98 -4.40
C GLN A 85 -7.51 -11.83 -4.45
N PRO A 86 -8.82 -12.06 -4.64
CA PRO A 86 -9.80 -10.97 -4.66
C PRO A 86 -9.90 -10.22 -3.32
N LEU A 87 -9.64 -10.89 -2.20
CA LEU A 87 -9.62 -10.27 -0.87
C LEU A 87 -8.36 -9.42 -0.69
N VAL A 88 -7.20 -9.94 -1.13
CA VAL A 88 -5.93 -9.20 -1.13
C VAL A 88 -6.05 -7.95 -2.00
N ASP A 89 -6.56 -8.07 -3.23
CA ASP A 89 -6.77 -6.95 -4.14
C ASP A 89 -7.71 -5.88 -3.56
N HIS A 90 -8.69 -6.31 -2.75
CA HIS A 90 -9.58 -5.38 -2.05
C HIS A 90 -8.89 -4.61 -0.93
N VAL A 91 -7.99 -5.28 -0.18
CA VAL A 91 -7.21 -4.67 0.92
C VAL A 91 -6.13 -3.74 0.37
N ASP A 92 -5.44 -4.16 -0.69
CA ASP A 92 -4.37 -3.41 -1.33
C ASP A 92 -4.87 -2.22 -2.16
N ARG A 93 -6.17 -2.22 -2.51
CA ARG A 93 -6.81 -1.03 -3.09
C ARG A 93 -6.63 0.12 -2.09
N PRO A 94 -5.91 1.19 -2.45
CA PRO A 94 -5.68 2.30 -1.52
C PRO A 94 -7.03 2.79 -1.00
N LEU A 95 -7.24 2.76 0.32
CA LEU A 95 -8.41 3.37 0.97
C LEU A 95 -8.58 4.86 0.58
N ALA A 96 -7.56 5.47 -0.05
CA ALA A 96 -7.63 6.78 -0.69
C ALA A 96 -8.60 6.85 -1.90
N LEU A 97 -8.79 5.78 -2.67
CA LEU A 97 -9.81 5.73 -3.74
C LEU A 97 -11.22 5.49 -3.18
N SER A 98 -11.32 4.79 -2.04
CA SER A 98 -12.58 4.54 -1.34
C SER A 98 -13.06 5.74 -0.51
N ALA A 99 -12.16 6.61 -0.06
CA ALA A 99 -12.51 7.84 0.66
C ALA A 99 -12.96 8.99 -0.27
N CYS A 100 -12.80 8.83 -1.59
CA CYS A 100 -13.28 9.79 -2.58
C CYS A 100 -14.63 9.42 -3.22
N THR A 101 -15.40 8.48 -2.65
CA THR A 101 -16.86 8.51 -2.79
C THR A 101 -17.41 9.63 -1.91
N ARG A 102 -17.10 10.86 -2.30
CA ARG A 102 -17.83 12.05 -1.91
C ARG A 102 -19.31 11.73 -2.15
N ARG A 103 -20.13 11.80 -1.10
CA ARG A 103 -21.60 11.77 -1.18
C ARG A 103 -22.05 12.52 -2.44
N GLN A 104 -22.52 11.81 -3.46
CA GLN A 104 -23.31 12.43 -4.50
C GLN A 104 -24.63 12.80 -3.84
N ARG A 105 -24.79 14.06 -3.42
CA ARG A 105 -26.12 14.66 -3.30
C ARG A 105 -26.65 14.71 -4.74
N PRO A 106 -27.79 14.08 -5.07
CA PRO A 106 -28.41 14.33 -6.36
C PRO A 106 -28.75 15.82 -6.43
N ALA A 107 -28.16 16.51 -7.39
CA ALA A 107 -28.45 17.91 -7.70
C ALA A 107 -29.72 17.97 -8.55
N THR A 108 -30.87 17.67 -7.96
CA THR A 108 -32.18 17.97 -8.56
C THR A 108 -33.19 18.18 -7.46
N LEU A 109 -33.30 19.43 -7.00
CA LEU A 109 -34.52 20.06 -6.49
C LEU A 109 -34.12 21.47 -6.08
N ASP A 110 -34.04 22.37 -7.05
CA ASP A 110 -34.30 23.81 -6.90
C ASP A 110 -34.13 24.48 -8.27
N ALA A 111 -35.19 24.43 -9.07
CA ALA A 111 -35.54 25.42 -10.09
C ALA A 111 -36.85 24.98 -10.77
N LEU A 112 -37.99 25.28 -10.13
CA LEU A 112 -39.25 25.39 -10.86
C LEU A 112 -39.27 26.77 -11.55
N PRO A 113 -39.55 26.86 -12.86
CA PRO A 113 -39.75 28.14 -13.52
C PRO A 113 -41.12 28.70 -13.12
N HIS A 114 -41.14 29.91 -12.56
CA HIS A 114 -42.36 30.70 -12.47
C HIS A 114 -42.79 31.12 -13.88
N SER A 115 -43.83 30.47 -14.39
CA SER A 115 -44.53 30.86 -15.60
C SER A 115 -45.33 32.15 -15.36
N THR A 116 -45.06 33.14 -16.20
CA THR A 116 -45.89 34.32 -16.47
C THR A 116 -47.33 33.96 -16.82
N GLY A 117 -48.29 34.59 -16.15
CA GLY A 117 -49.71 34.61 -16.52
C GLY A 117 -50.18 36.05 -16.69
N HIS A 118 -50.16 36.54 -17.93
CA HIS A 118 -50.83 37.76 -18.37
C HIS A 118 -52.21 37.35 -18.93
N ARG A 119 -53.29 37.77 -18.28
CA ARG A 119 -54.57 38.29 -18.82
C ARG A 119 -55.61 38.38 -17.73
#